data_AF-A0A1F5YMN7-F1
#
_entry.id   AF-A0A1F5YMN7-F1
#
_cell.length_a   1.000
_cell.length_b   1.000
_cell.length_c   1.000
_cell.angle_alpha   90.00
_cell.angle_beta   90.00
_cell.angle_gamma   90.00
#
_symmetry.space_group_name_H-M   'P 1'
#
loop_
_entity.id
_entity.type
_entity.pdbx_description
1 polymer ?
#
loop_
_entity_poly.entity_id
_entity_poly.type
_entity_poly.pdbx_seq_one_letter_code
_entity_poly.pdbx_strand_id
1 'polypeptide(L)'
;MLDIRFIRDNLETVKRAAVNKNRQVDWQRILELDDKRREFIAKIDTLRAERNRISGKDSPDNREKGRLIKSELKEFEDGLRQTEDELNRLLLTVPNVPDPTVPVGKDETGNRELRTWGKPPEFDFPVLDHITLAKNLDLIDFERGAKIGGFRAYFLKNEAAVLEFAVLFYTYRKLIDKGYTPLIAPSLVKEFTLVGNGQLPWGREEVYRLEKDDLYLAGTAEVPVTAYFADEMLKESDLPRKFVAFSPCFRREAGSYGKDTRGAYRLHQFNKVEQVVINAADTDKSLAIHEELLENAEEVLRDLKLPYRVLLMCTGDMGEPQVKKYDIETWMPGRSGYGETMSNSFMGDFQARRLKIRYRTKDGTVRYCHTLNNTAVASPRILIAILENYQQKDGSVRVPEVLVPYVGKDVISR
;
A
#
# COMPACT_ATOMS: atom_id res chain seq x y z
N MET A 1 0.74 11.23 -6.05
CA MET A 1 0.12 12.56 -6.16
C MET A 1 -0.15 12.83 -7.62
N LEU A 2 -1.24 13.51 -7.94
CA LEU A 2 -1.57 13.90 -9.30
C LEU A 2 -0.68 15.08 -9.76
N ASP A 3 -0.45 15.20 -11.07
CA ASP A 3 0.22 16.37 -11.65
C ASP A 3 -0.69 17.61 -11.52
N ILE A 4 -0.16 18.75 -11.10
CA ILE A 4 -0.95 19.99 -11.01
C ILE A 4 -1.56 20.40 -12.36
N ARG A 5 -0.86 20.13 -13.48
CA ARG A 5 -1.42 20.36 -14.81
C ARG A 5 -2.60 19.45 -15.09
N PHE A 6 -2.49 18.16 -14.73
CA PHE A 6 -3.61 17.22 -14.86
C PHE A 6 -4.82 17.66 -14.04
N ILE A 7 -4.61 18.14 -12.80
CA ILE A 7 -5.69 18.68 -11.96
C ILE A 7 -6.35 19.87 -12.64
N ARG A 8 -5.57 20.81 -13.19
CA ARG A 8 -6.10 22.00 -13.87
C ARG A 8 -6.93 21.63 -15.11
N ASP A 9 -6.42 20.72 -15.92
CA ASP A 9 -7.05 20.33 -17.18
C ASP A 9 -8.26 19.39 -16.97
N ASN A 10 -8.37 18.75 -15.80
CA ASN A 10 -9.39 17.73 -15.49
C ASN A 10 -10.08 17.97 -14.14
N LEU A 11 -10.24 19.23 -13.74
CA LEU A 11 -10.64 19.60 -12.38
C LEU A 11 -11.91 18.89 -11.90
N GLU A 12 -12.95 18.84 -12.73
CA GLU A 12 -14.23 18.22 -12.35
C GLU A 12 -14.13 16.70 -12.18
N THR A 13 -13.27 16.03 -12.97
CA THR A 13 -12.98 14.60 -12.81
C THR A 13 -12.27 14.35 -11.48
N VAL A 14 -11.28 15.17 -11.14
CA VAL A 14 -10.50 15.03 -9.90
C VAL A 14 -11.35 15.37 -8.67
N LYS A 15 -12.20 16.40 -8.74
CA LYS A 15 -13.19 16.72 -7.69
C LYS A 15 -14.12 15.54 -7.42
N ARG A 16 -14.68 14.96 -8.48
CA ARG A 16 -15.57 13.79 -8.37
C ARG A 16 -14.86 12.60 -7.75
N ALA A 17 -13.61 12.34 -8.16
CA ALA A 17 -12.80 11.28 -7.57
C ALA A 17 -12.60 11.46 -6.07
N ALA A 18 -12.31 12.69 -5.61
CA ALA A 18 -12.15 12.96 -4.18
C ALA A 18 -13.45 12.75 -3.39
N VAL A 19 -14.59 13.22 -3.92
CA VAL A 19 -15.91 13.00 -3.32
C VAL A 19 -16.20 11.50 -3.22
N ASN A 20 -16.02 10.77 -4.32
CA ASN A 20 -16.27 9.33 -4.39
C ASN A 20 -15.36 8.51 -3.43
N LYS A 21 -14.18 9.03 -3.09
CA LYS A 21 -13.24 8.45 -2.11
C LYS A 21 -13.42 9.01 -0.69
N ASN A 22 -14.50 9.74 -0.41
CA ASN A 22 -14.76 10.36 0.88
C ASN A 22 -13.62 11.30 1.36
N ARG A 23 -13.05 12.11 0.47
CA ARG A 23 -11.98 13.06 0.79
C ARG A 23 -12.40 14.50 0.51
N GLN A 24 -12.16 15.34 1.51
CA GLN A 24 -12.28 16.78 1.39
C GLN A 24 -10.95 17.37 0.95
N VAL A 25 -10.99 18.25 -0.03
CA VAL A 25 -9.81 18.89 -0.62
C VAL A 25 -10.14 20.36 -0.82
N ASP A 26 -9.21 21.24 -0.44
CA ASP A 26 -9.34 22.67 -0.65
C ASP A 26 -8.95 23.06 -2.08
N TRP A 27 -9.89 22.87 -3.01
CA TRP A 27 -9.67 23.15 -4.43
C TRP A 27 -9.41 24.63 -4.71
N GLN A 28 -10.10 25.51 -3.99
CA GLN A 28 -9.94 26.95 -4.16
C GLN A 28 -8.51 27.34 -3.83
N ARG A 29 -8.01 26.92 -2.66
CA ARG A 29 -6.66 27.25 -2.23
C ARG A 29 -5.59 26.66 -3.15
N ILE A 30 -5.77 25.43 -3.63
CA ILE A 30 -4.85 24.79 -4.59
C ILE A 30 -4.73 25.62 -5.88
N LEU A 31 -5.86 26.05 -6.45
CA LEU A 31 -5.87 26.83 -7.69
C LEU A 31 -5.29 28.23 -7.50
N GLU A 32 -5.62 28.90 -6.39
CA GLU A 32 -5.03 30.20 -6.03
C GLU A 32 -3.50 30.13 -5.89
N LEU A 33 -3.00 29.08 -5.23
CA LEU A 33 -1.56 28.87 -5.06
C LEU A 33 -0.87 28.51 -6.38
N ASP A 34 -1.50 27.72 -7.25
CA ASP A 34 -0.96 27.43 -8.58
C ASP A 34 -0.90 28.68 -9.47
N ASP A 35 -1.93 29.54 -9.42
CA ASP A 35 -1.93 30.84 -10.11
C ASP A 35 -0.80 31.74 -9.61
N LYS A 36 -0.69 31.89 -8.30
CA LYS A 36 0.37 32.67 -7.66
C LYS A 36 1.77 32.14 -7.98
N ARG A 37 1.93 30.81 -7.99
CA ARG A 37 3.17 30.14 -8.37
C ARG A 37 3.58 30.50 -9.80
N ARG A 38 2.65 30.44 -10.76
CA ARG A 38 2.91 30.81 -12.16
C ARG A 38 3.25 32.29 -12.30
N GLU A 39 2.57 33.17 -11.57
CA GLU A 39 2.87 34.60 -11.55
C GLU A 39 4.30 34.85 -11.07
N PHE A 40 4.69 34.26 -9.94
CA PHE A 40 6.05 34.38 -9.40
C PHE A 40 7.11 33.87 -10.37
N ILE A 41 6.89 32.71 -11.02
CA ILE A 41 7.81 32.19 -12.05
C ILE A 41 7.96 33.21 -13.19
N ALA A 42 6.85 33.75 -13.71
CA ALA A 42 6.90 34.73 -14.79
C ALA A 42 7.62 36.03 -14.41
N LYS A 43 7.43 36.52 -13.16
CA LYS A 43 8.13 37.70 -12.63
C LYS A 43 9.62 37.44 -12.46
N ILE A 44 9.99 36.29 -11.90
CA ILE A 44 11.39 35.88 -11.73
C ILE A 44 12.10 35.81 -13.09
N ASP A 45 11.48 35.18 -14.09
CA ASP A 45 12.05 35.06 -15.44
C ASP A 45 12.22 36.44 -16.09
N THR A 46 11.25 37.33 -15.93
CA THR A 46 11.32 38.72 -16.42
C THR A 46 12.48 39.48 -15.76
N LEU A 47 12.61 39.40 -14.43
CA LEU A 47 13.68 40.06 -13.68
C LEU A 47 15.06 39.48 -14.00
N ARG A 48 15.17 38.17 -14.22
CA ARG A 48 16.42 37.51 -14.66
C ARG A 48 16.83 37.98 -16.04
N ALA A 49 15.87 38.08 -16.98
CA ALA A 49 16.13 38.61 -18.31
C ALA A 49 16.61 40.06 -18.25
N GLU A 50 15.97 40.90 -17.43
CA GLU A 50 16.35 42.30 -17.28
C GLU A 50 17.73 42.46 -16.62
N ARG A 51 18.00 41.70 -15.56
CA ARG A 51 19.34 41.63 -14.94
C ARG A 51 20.43 41.29 -15.96
N ASN A 52 20.17 40.32 -16.83
CA ASN A 52 21.14 39.90 -17.85
C ASN A 52 21.34 40.98 -18.93
N ARG A 53 20.31 41.77 -19.28
CA ARG A 53 20.43 42.89 -20.23
C ARG A 53 21.27 44.05 -19.72
N ILE A 54 21.19 44.35 -18.42
CA ILE A 54 21.98 45.40 -17.79
C ILE A 54 23.39 44.90 -17.39
N SER A 55 23.57 43.58 -17.25
CA SER A 55 24.89 42.99 -16.98
C SER A 55 25.85 43.26 -18.15
N GLY A 56 26.98 43.91 -17.87
CA GLY A 56 27.97 44.31 -18.88
C GLY A 56 27.92 45.78 -19.32
N LYS A 57 26.95 46.58 -18.83
CA LYS A 57 26.89 48.04 -19.06
C LYS A 57 27.10 48.78 -17.74
N ASP A 58 28.32 49.18 -17.42
CA ASP A 58 28.61 49.86 -16.15
C ASP A 58 28.18 51.34 -16.20
N SER A 59 27.08 51.65 -15.51
CA SER A 59 26.61 53.02 -15.27
C SER A 59 26.02 53.12 -13.86
N PRO A 60 26.02 54.30 -13.22
CA PRO A 60 25.39 54.49 -11.91
C PRO A 60 23.91 54.06 -11.88
N ASP A 61 23.16 54.38 -12.93
CA ASP A 61 21.76 53.99 -13.12
C ASP A 61 21.59 52.46 -13.21
N ASN A 62 22.49 51.78 -13.93
CA ASN A 62 22.46 50.31 -14.03
C ASN A 62 22.86 49.64 -12.70
N ARG A 63 23.72 50.26 -11.88
CA ARG A 63 24.05 49.74 -10.54
C ARG A 63 22.86 49.84 -9.60
N GLU A 64 22.12 50.95 -9.64
CA GLU A 64 20.92 51.14 -8.83
C GLU A 64 19.80 50.17 -9.27
N LYS A 65 19.51 50.10 -10.57
CA LYS A 65 18.56 49.13 -11.14
C LYS A 65 18.95 47.69 -10.80
N GLY A 66 20.23 47.34 -10.89
CA GLY A 66 20.72 46.03 -10.51
C GLY A 66 20.49 45.70 -9.03
N ARG A 67 20.61 46.70 -8.14
CA ARG A 67 20.30 46.53 -6.70
C ARG A 67 18.82 46.30 -6.47
N LEU A 68 17.95 47.06 -7.14
CA LEU A 68 16.49 46.90 -7.06
C LEU A 68 16.06 45.52 -7.57
N ILE A 69 16.51 45.13 -8.77
CA ILE A 69 16.22 43.81 -9.35
C ILE A 69 16.67 42.69 -8.43
N LYS A 70 17.85 42.81 -7.79
CA LYS A 70 18.33 41.81 -6.83
C LYS A 70 17.41 41.70 -5.61
N SER A 71 16.88 42.82 -5.13
CA SER A 71 15.94 42.83 -4.00
C SER A 71 14.61 42.18 -4.38
N GLU A 72 14.03 42.57 -5.50
CA GLU A 72 12.77 42.01 -6.00
C GLU A 72 12.90 40.51 -6.34
N LEU A 73 14.02 40.09 -6.96
CA LEU A 73 14.29 38.68 -7.21
C LEU A 73 14.25 37.87 -5.91
N LYS A 74 14.91 38.36 -4.86
CA LYS A 74 14.91 37.68 -3.57
C LYS A 74 13.49 37.55 -3.00
N GLU A 75 12.71 38.64 -3.06
CA GLU A 75 11.32 38.64 -2.59
C GLU A 75 10.44 37.62 -3.34
N PHE A 76 10.51 37.62 -4.68
CA PHE A 76 9.74 36.68 -5.49
C PHE A 76 10.23 35.23 -5.37
N GLU A 77 11.54 35.00 -5.23
CA GLU A 77 12.11 33.65 -5.00
C GLU A 77 11.70 33.09 -3.63
N ASP A 78 11.72 33.91 -2.57
CA ASP A 78 11.24 33.53 -1.25
C ASP A 78 9.72 33.27 -1.25
N GLY A 79 8.95 34.13 -1.92
CA GLY A 79 7.51 33.96 -2.10
C GLY A 79 7.14 32.71 -2.91
N LEU A 80 7.92 32.40 -3.96
CA LEU A 80 7.75 31.19 -4.77
C LEU A 80 7.97 29.95 -3.91
N ARG A 81 9.07 29.90 -3.15
CA ARG A 81 9.36 28.77 -2.25
C ARG A 81 8.22 28.52 -1.26
N GLN A 82 7.74 29.56 -0.59
CA GLN A 82 6.63 29.43 0.37
C GLN A 82 5.34 28.94 -0.30
N THR A 83 5.03 29.47 -1.48
CA THR A 83 3.85 29.09 -2.27
C THR A 83 3.95 27.62 -2.72
N GLU A 84 5.13 27.19 -3.17
CA GLU A 84 5.37 25.79 -3.56
C GLU A 84 5.30 24.83 -2.37
N ASP A 85 5.84 25.21 -1.21
CA ASP A 85 5.76 24.39 0.01
C ASP A 85 4.30 24.17 0.45
N GLU A 86 3.49 25.23 0.46
CA GLU A 86 2.07 25.14 0.80
C GLU A 86 1.29 24.36 -0.25
N LEU A 87 1.51 24.64 -1.54
CA LEU A 87 0.86 23.93 -2.63
C LEU A 87 1.19 22.44 -2.59
N ASN A 88 2.45 22.07 -2.38
CA ASN A 88 2.87 20.67 -2.30
C ASN A 88 2.19 19.95 -1.13
N ARG A 89 2.05 20.59 0.04
CA ARG A 89 1.32 20.02 1.18
C ARG A 89 -0.14 19.73 0.84
N LEU A 90 -0.82 20.66 0.16
CA LEU A 90 -2.20 20.46 -0.25
C LEU A 90 -2.34 19.41 -1.37
N LEU A 91 -1.40 19.35 -2.31
CA LEU A 91 -1.40 18.32 -3.35
C LEU A 91 -1.20 16.90 -2.79
N LEU A 92 -0.61 16.75 -1.59
CA LEU A 92 -0.54 15.47 -0.90
C LEU A 92 -1.91 15.01 -0.33
N THR A 93 -2.90 15.89 -0.21
CA THR A 93 -4.26 15.52 0.25
C THR A 93 -5.21 15.19 -0.90
N VAL A 94 -4.78 15.37 -2.15
CA VAL A 94 -5.54 14.99 -3.35
C VAL A 94 -5.40 13.49 -3.59
N PRO A 95 -6.50 12.72 -3.58
CA PRO A 95 -6.45 11.28 -3.85
C PRO A 95 -6.31 11.00 -5.35
N ASN A 96 -6.01 9.75 -5.69
CA ASN A 96 -5.94 9.30 -7.07
C ASN A 96 -7.32 9.18 -7.73
N VAL A 97 -7.37 9.25 -9.05
CA VAL A 97 -8.59 9.04 -9.84
C VAL A 97 -8.84 7.54 -10.00
N PRO A 98 -10.00 7.01 -9.57
CA PRO A 98 -10.35 5.61 -9.78
C PRO A 98 -10.47 5.24 -11.26
N ASP A 99 -10.19 3.99 -11.58
CA ASP A 99 -10.48 3.40 -12.89
C ASP A 99 -12.00 3.46 -13.17
N PRO A 100 -12.44 3.73 -14.42
CA PRO A 100 -13.87 3.81 -14.76
C PRO A 100 -14.68 2.54 -14.46
N THR A 101 -14.04 1.38 -14.33
CA THR A 101 -14.69 0.11 -13.97
C THR A 101 -14.97 -0.04 -12.48
N VAL A 102 -14.40 0.82 -11.62
CA VAL A 102 -14.59 0.77 -10.17
C VAL A 102 -16.01 1.25 -9.80
N PRO A 103 -16.79 0.47 -9.03
CA PRO A 103 -18.12 0.87 -8.61
C PRO A 103 -18.03 2.07 -7.66
N VAL A 104 -18.93 3.03 -7.83
CA VAL A 104 -19.07 4.14 -6.89
C VAL A 104 -19.85 3.65 -5.67
N GLY A 105 -19.24 3.73 -4.50
CA GLY A 105 -19.84 3.31 -3.23
C GLY A 105 -19.25 4.13 -2.08
N LYS A 106 -20.02 4.25 -1.00
CA LYS A 106 -19.62 5.05 0.17
C LYS A 106 -18.66 4.30 1.08
N ASP A 107 -18.84 3.00 1.21
CA ASP A 107 -18.18 2.12 2.18
C ASP A 107 -18.23 0.67 1.67
N GLU A 108 -17.84 -0.30 2.49
CA GLU A 108 -17.72 -1.70 2.12
C GLU A 108 -19.00 -2.31 1.52
N THR A 109 -20.17 -1.73 1.77
CA THR A 109 -21.45 -2.19 1.21
C THR A 109 -21.58 -1.97 -0.29
N GLY A 110 -20.75 -1.09 -0.87
CA GLY A 110 -20.69 -0.85 -2.31
C GLY A 110 -19.75 -1.80 -3.07
N ASN A 111 -19.02 -2.66 -2.37
CA ASN A 111 -18.08 -3.60 -2.99
C ASN A 111 -18.83 -4.65 -3.83
N ARG A 112 -18.22 -5.05 -4.94
CA ARG A 112 -18.82 -6.00 -5.88
C ARG A 112 -18.09 -7.33 -5.86
N GLU A 113 -18.81 -8.41 -5.56
CA GLU A 113 -18.28 -9.76 -5.73
C GLU A 113 -18.12 -10.08 -7.23
N LEU A 114 -16.92 -10.52 -7.61
CA LEU A 114 -16.59 -10.87 -8.99
C LEU A 114 -16.66 -12.38 -9.23
N ARG A 115 -16.10 -13.17 -8.32
CA ARG A 115 -16.03 -14.62 -8.41
C ARG A 115 -15.79 -15.26 -7.04
N THR A 116 -16.13 -16.53 -6.95
CA THR A 116 -15.84 -17.41 -5.82
C THR A 116 -15.08 -18.65 -6.31
N TRP A 117 -14.32 -19.26 -5.41
CA TRP A 117 -13.63 -20.53 -5.68
C TRP A 117 -13.69 -21.44 -4.46
N GLY A 118 -13.82 -22.75 -4.72
CA GLY A 118 -13.96 -23.77 -3.69
C GLY A 118 -15.38 -23.81 -3.09
N LYS A 119 -15.66 -24.88 -2.33
CA LYS A 119 -16.90 -25.03 -1.56
C LYS A 119 -16.54 -24.92 -0.07
N PRO A 120 -17.18 -24.03 0.70
CA PRO A 120 -17.09 -24.04 2.16
C PRO A 120 -17.28 -25.45 2.72
N PRO A 121 -16.42 -25.93 3.65
CA PRO A 121 -16.56 -27.26 4.21
C PRO A 121 -17.86 -27.39 4.98
N GLU A 122 -18.51 -28.55 4.84
CA GLU A 122 -19.66 -28.95 5.66
C GLU A 122 -19.16 -29.86 6.78
N PHE A 123 -19.50 -29.50 8.02
CA PHE A 123 -19.11 -30.26 9.20
C PHE A 123 -20.32 -30.98 9.78
N ASP A 124 -20.19 -32.28 10.06
CA ASP A 124 -21.18 -33.10 10.77
C ASP A 124 -21.00 -33.04 12.30
N PHE A 125 -20.19 -32.09 12.77
CA PHE A 125 -19.90 -31.81 14.18
C PHE A 125 -19.88 -30.29 14.44
N PRO A 126 -20.01 -29.85 15.70
CA PRO A 126 -19.94 -28.43 16.04
C PRO A 126 -18.58 -27.82 15.66
N VAL A 127 -18.62 -26.76 14.84
CA VAL A 127 -17.43 -26.02 14.40
C VAL A 127 -16.82 -25.27 15.56
N LEU A 128 -15.52 -25.45 15.77
CA LEU A 128 -14.73 -24.65 16.69
C LEU A 128 -14.09 -23.47 15.95
N ASP A 129 -14.06 -22.30 16.60
CA ASP A 129 -13.29 -21.15 16.10
C ASP A 129 -11.79 -21.34 16.34
N HIS A 130 -10.97 -20.55 15.65
CA HIS A 130 -9.52 -20.61 15.79
C HIS A 130 -9.04 -20.33 17.23
N ILE A 131 -9.80 -19.58 18.03
CA ILE A 131 -9.43 -19.28 19.43
C ILE A 131 -9.54 -20.56 20.26
N THR A 132 -10.64 -21.30 20.10
CA THR A 132 -10.89 -22.56 20.81
C THR A 132 -9.93 -23.64 20.35
N LEU A 133 -9.73 -23.78 19.04
CA LEU A 133 -8.73 -24.69 18.46
C LEU A 133 -7.33 -24.37 18.98
N ALA A 134 -6.93 -23.10 18.95
CA ALA A 134 -5.62 -22.67 19.41
C ALA A 134 -5.39 -22.95 20.89
N LYS A 135 -6.42 -22.80 21.72
CA LYS A 135 -6.34 -23.14 23.14
C LYS A 135 -6.23 -24.65 23.36
N ASN A 136 -7.05 -25.45 22.68
CA ASN A 136 -7.09 -26.90 22.84
C ASN A 136 -5.78 -27.58 22.42
N LEU A 137 -5.17 -27.06 21.35
CA LEU A 137 -3.93 -27.57 20.74
C LEU A 137 -2.66 -26.82 21.21
N ASP A 138 -2.79 -25.87 22.14
CA ASP A 138 -1.67 -25.05 22.65
C ASP A 138 -0.88 -24.31 21.55
N LEU A 139 -1.59 -23.73 20.58
CA LEU A 139 -1.02 -23.12 19.37
C LEU A 139 -0.87 -21.59 19.44
N ILE A 140 -1.77 -20.90 20.12
CA ILE A 140 -1.73 -19.43 20.24
C ILE A 140 -2.00 -19.03 21.68
N ASP A 141 -1.06 -18.28 22.26
CA ASP A 141 -1.15 -17.77 23.62
C ASP A 141 -1.40 -16.25 23.63
N PHE A 142 -2.69 -15.89 23.62
CA PHE A 142 -3.14 -14.50 23.71
C PHE A 142 -2.97 -13.92 25.12
N GLU A 143 -3.02 -14.73 26.18
CA GLU A 143 -2.90 -14.25 27.56
C GLU A 143 -1.46 -13.80 27.84
N ARG A 144 -0.48 -14.63 27.49
CA ARG A 144 0.94 -14.27 27.59
C ARG A 144 1.30 -13.15 26.62
N GLY A 145 0.69 -13.14 25.43
CA GLY A 145 0.76 -12.03 24.49
C GLY A 145 0.34 -10.72 25.16
N ALA A 146 -0.87 -10.65 25.68
CA ALA A 146 -1.41 -9.46 26.35
C ALA A 146 -0.59 -9.04 27.56
N LYS A 147 -0.13 -10.00 28.37
CA LYS A 147 0.72 -9.74 29.53
C LYS A 147 2.04 -9.06 29.17
N ILE A 148 2.63 -9.40 28.01
CA ILE A 148 3.97 -8.95 27.62
C ILE A 148 3.91 -7.76 26.66
N GLY A 149 3.13 -7.86 25.58
CA GLY A 149 3.05 -6.87 24.50
C GLY A 149 1.82 -5.95 24.57
N GLY A 150 0.93 -6.15 25.54
CA GLY A 150 -0.32 -5.38 25.65
C GLY A 150 -1.44 -5.88 24.73
N PHE A 151 -2.51 -5.10 24.63
CA PHE A 151 -3.68 -5.44 23.80
C PHE A 151 -3.26 -5.79 22.35
N ARG A 152 -3.90 -6.80 21.74
CA ARG A 152 -3.60 -7.33 20.39
C ARG A 152 -2.19 -7.93 20.20
N ALA A 153 -1.49 -8.28 21.28
CA ALA A 153 -0.28 -9.10 21.23
C ALA A 153 -0.60 -10.60 21.46
N TYR A 154 0.26 -11.48 20.95
CA TYR A 154 0.09 -12.93 20.97
C TYR A 154 1.45 -13.63 20.88
N PHE A 155 1.51 -14.90 21.28
CA PHE A 155 2.57 -15.82 20.89
C PHE A 155 1.99 -16.93 20.02
N LEU A 156 2.66 -17.28 18.91
CA LEU A 156 2.45 -18.58 18.28
C LEU A 156 3.34 -19.62 18.96
N LYS A 157 2.83 -20.82 19.11
CA LYS A 157 3.47 -21.96 19.77
C LYS A 157 3.35 -23.21 18.92
N ASN A 158 4.23 -24.17 19.22
CA ASN A 158 4.21 -25.53 18.67
C ASN A 158 4.02 -25.50 17.14
N GLU A 159 3.07 -26.26 16.61
CA GLU A 159 2.83 -26.38 15.18
C GLU A 159 2.38 -25.07 14.54
N ALA A 160 1.71 -24.15 15.23
CA ALA A 160 1.30 -22.88 14.64
C ALA A 160 2.50 -21.94 14.39
N ALA A 161 3.53 -21.99 15.24
CA ALA A 161 4.77 -21.27 14.99
C ALA A 161 5.49 -21.80 13.74
N VAL A 162 5.51 -23.14 13.56
CA VAL A 162 6.09 -23.76 12.35
C VAL A 162 5.21 -23.48 11.12
N LEU A 163 3.88 -23.52 11.27
CA LEU A 163 2.92 -23.30 10.20
C LEU A 163 2.98 -21.86 9.66
N GLU A 164 3.24 -20.87 10.52
CA GLU A 164 3.52 -19.50 10.08
C GLU A 164 4.72 -19.46 9.11
N PHE A 165 5.86 -20.03 9.50
CA PHE A 165 7.02 -20.08 8.61
C PHE A 165 6.74 -20.88 7.34
N ALA A 166 6.03 -22.01 7.45
CA ALA A 166 5.69 -22.86 6.33
C ALA A 166 4.87 -22.11 5.27
N VAL A 167 3.78 -21.44 5.65
CA VAL A 167 2.89 -20.77 4.69
C VAL A 167 3.53 -19.52 4.08
N LEU A 168 4.28 -18.75 4.89
CA LEU A 168 5.02 -17.59 4.41
C LEU A 168 6.11 -18.02 3.43
N PHE A 169 6.94 -19.01 3.79
CA PHE A 169 8.06 -19.45 2.97
C PHE A 169 7.61 -20.19 1.71
N TYR A 170 6.56 -21.01 1.78
CA TYR A 170 5.94 -21.64 0.62
C TYR A 170 5.51 -20.58 -0.41
N THR A 171 4.77 -19.58 0.05
CA THR A 171 4.29 -18.48 -0.82
C THR A 171 5.45 -17.68 -1.40
N TYR A 172 6.45 -17.36 -0.57
CA TYR A 172 7.65 -16.65 -0.97
C TYR A 172 8.42 -17.41 -2.07
N ARG A 173 8.65 -18.71 -1.89
CA ARG A 173 9.35 -19.56 -2.86
C ARG A 173 8.58 -19.70 -4.17
N LYS A 174 7.26 -19.90 -4.09
CA LYS A 174 6.39 -19.98 -5.28
C LYS A 174 6.52 -18.75 -6.17
N LEU A 175 6.61 -17.55 -5.59
CA LEU A 175 6.80 -16.31 -6.35
C LEU A 175 8.23 -16.19 -6.93
N ILE A 176 9.26 -16.68 -6.22
CA ILE A 176 10.62 -16.77 -6.78
C ILE A 176 10.63 -17.67 -8.02
N ASP A 177 9.93 -18.80 -7.98
CA ASP A 177 9.83 -19.73 -9.12
C ASP A 177 9.11 -19.09 -10.33
N LYS A 178 8.29 -18.05 -10.08
CA LYS A 178 7.68 -17.19 -11.10
C LYS A 178 8.54 -16.02 -11.57
N GLY A 179 9.80 -15.95 -11.14
CA GLY A 179 10.76 -14.92 -11.56
C GLY A 179 10.72 -13.61 -10.77
N TYR A 180 10.05 -13.59 -9.61
CA TYR A 180 10.10 -12.43 -8.72
C TYR A 180 11.44 -12.37 -7.99
N THR A 181 11.98 -11.16 -7.83
CA THR A 181 13.21 -10.95 -7.06
C THR A 181 12.90 -11.02 -5.57
N PRO A 182 13.54 -11.93 -4.81
CA PRO A 182 13.31 -12.08 -3.38
C PRO A 182 13.96 -10.94 -2.57
N LEU A 183 13.19 -10.34 -1.66
CA LEU A 183 13.65 -9.35 -0.69
C LEU A 183 13.19 -9.67 0.74
N ILE A 184 14.03 -9.33 1.72
CA ILE A 184 13.61 -9.12 3.10
C ILE A 184 13.66 -7.62 3.34
N ALA A 185 12.51 -7.01 3.57
CA ALA A 185 12.39 -5.56 3.63
C ALA A 185 12.48 -5.05 5.08
N PRO A 186 13.11 -3.88 5.32
CA PRO A 186 13.15 -3.29 6.65
C PRO A 186 11.77 -2.78 7.06
N SER A 187 11.34 -3.09 8.28
CA SER A 187 10.11 -2.52 8.85
C SER A 187 10.33 -1.13 9.43
N LEU A 188 11.56 -0.74 9.75
CA LEU A 188 11.91 0.63 10.15
C LEU A 188 12.22 1.48 8.93
N VAL A 189 11.46 2.56 8.74
CA VAL A 189 11.54 3.40 7.54
C VAL A 189 11.53 4.89 7.90
N LYS A 190 12.06 5.71 7.00
CA LYS A 190 12.01 7.18 7.10
C LYS A 190 10.67 7.71 6.60
N GLU A 191 10.25 8.88 7.08
CA GLU A 191 8.93 9.48 6.76
C GLU A 191 8.65 9.58 5.26
N PHE A 192 9.66 9.93 4.45
CA PHE A 192 9.50 10.10 3.00
C PHE A 192 8.95 8.85 2.30
N THR A 193 9.23 7.65 2.83
CA THR A 193 8.72 6.38 2.28
C THR A 193 7.20 6.27 2.45
N LEU A 194 6.67 6.71 3.60
CA LEU A 194 5.24 6.71 3.92
C LEU A 194 4.49 7.82 3.17
N VAL A 195 5.12 8.99 3.03
CA VAL A 195 4.59 10.06 2.16
C VAL A 195 4.54 9.55 0.72
N GLY A 196 5.64 8.93 0.26
CA GLY A 196 5.80 8.37 -1.06
C GLY A 196 4.72 7.37 -1.46
N ASN A 197 4.45 6.41 -0.58
CA ASN A 197 3.48 5.35 -0.82
C ASN A 197 2.02 5.78 -0.57
N GLY A 198 1.80 6.96 0.02
CA GLY A 198 0.45 7.49 0.24
C GLY A 198 -0.15 7.19 1.60
N GLN A 199 0.59 6.58 2.53
CA GLN A 199 0.14 6.42 3.92
C GLN A 199 0.08 7.77 4.63
N LEU A 200 1.00 8.69 4.34
CA LEU A 200 0.92 10.06 4.84
C LEU A 200 0.40 11.02 3.76
N PRO A 201 -0.47 11.99 4.11
CA PRO A 201 -0.84 12.38 5.49
C PRO A 201 -2.01 11.60 6.12
N TRP A 202 -2.82 10.86 5.35
CA TRP A 202 -4.11 10.33 5.81
C TRP A 202 -4.02 9.31 6.96
N GLY A 203 -3.03 8.43 6.92
CA GLY A 203 -2.83 7.34 7.88
C GLY A 203 -1.90 7.68 9.04
N ARG A 204 -1.68 8.97 9.38
CA ARG A 204 -0.75 9.35 10.45
C ARG A 204 -1.06 8.68 11.79
N GLU A 205 -2.35 8.51 12.11
CA GLU A 205 -2.77 7.85 13.35
C GLU A 205 -2.59 6.33 13.33
N GLU A 206 -2.47 5.71 12.15
CA GLU A 206 -2.31 4.25 11.99
C GLU A 206 -0.86 3.77 12.06
N VAL A 207 0.11 4.69 11.99
CA VAL A 207 1.54 4.38 11.91
C VAL A 207 2.21 4.60 13.26
N TYR A 208 3.04 3.65 13.69
CA TYR A 208 3.92 3.86 14.85
C TYR A 208 5.12 4.74 14.47
N ARG A 209 5.41 5.75 15.30
CA ARG A 209 6.60 6.61 15.20
C ARG A 209 7.54 6.37 16.37
N LEU A 210 8.83 6.21 16.08
CA LEU A 210 9.93 6.18 17.04
C LEU A 210 10.54 7.58 17.08
N GLU A 211 10.05 8.42 18.01
CA GLU A 211 10.33 9.85 18.03
C GLU A 211 11.82 10.19 18.16
N LYS A 212 12.57 9.42 18.95
CA LYS A 212 14.00 9.68 19.21
C LYS A 212 14.87 9.52 17.97
N ASP A 213 14.47 8.64 17.05
CA ASP A 213 15.23 8.28 15.85
C ASP A 213 14.63 8.91 14.58
N ASP A 214 13.46 9.56 14.71
CA ASP A 214 12.62 10.01 13.59
C ASP A 214 12.35 8.93 12.55
N LEU A 215 12.13 7.71 13.04
CA LEU A 215 11.78 6.53 12.25
C LEU A 215 10.34 6.12 12.48
N TYR A 216 9.82 5.34 11.55
CA TYR A 216 8.45 4.81 11.57
C TYR A 216 8.47 3.32 11.35
N LEU A 217 7.48 2.61 11.89
CA LEU A 217 7.26 1.20 11.57
C LEU A 217 6.29 1.05 10.40
N ALA A 218 6.71 0.39 9.33
CA ALA A 218 5.91 0.12 8.16
C ALA A 218 4.83 -0.94 8.44
N GLY A 219 3.61 -0.68 7.97
CA GLY A 219 2.48 -1.62 8.07
C GLY A 219 2.37 -2.63 6.92
N THR A 220 3.36 -2.65 6.02
CA THR A 220 3.46 -3.52 4.84
C THR A 220 4.85 -3.41 4.21
N ALA A 221 5.36 -4.49 3.60
CA ALA A 221 6.62 -4.47 2.83
C ALA A 221 6.54 -3.60 1.57
N GLU A 222 5.33 -3.26 1.10
CA GLU A 222 5.11 -2.30 0.00
C GLU A 222 5.86 -0.98 0.24
N VAL A 223 5.81 -0.44 1.47
CA VAL A 223 6.38 0.87 1.78
C VAL A 223 7.88 0.96 1.45
N PRO A 224 8.75 0.12 2.05
CA PRO A 224 10.17 0.14 1.74
C PRO A 224 10.49 -0.36 0.32
N VAL A 225 9.73 -1.31 -0.25
CA VAL A 225 10.06 -1.91 -1.55
C VAL A 225 9.70 -0.98 -2.71
N THR A 226 8.56 -0.29 -2.67
CA THR A 226 8.24 0.74 -3.68
C THR A 226 9.25 1.89 -3.61
N ALA A 227 9.69 2.26 -2.39
CA ALA A 227 10.69 3.30 -2.19
C ALA A 227 12.13 2.87 -2.51
N TYR A 228 12.35 1.61 -2.89
CA TYR A 228 13.68 1.06 -3.19
C TYR A 228 14.41 1.84 -4.29
N PHE A 229 13.67 2.37 -5.27
CA PHE A 229 14.18 3.20 -6.37
C PHE A 229 13.81 4.68 -6.23
N ALA A 230 13.59 5.18 -5.01
CA ALA A 230 13.26 6.58 -4.79
C ALA A 230 14.36 7.50 -5.37
N ASP A 231 13.92 8.58 -6.01
CA ASP A 231 14.76 9.55 -6.74
C ASP A 231 15.54 9.00 -7.95
N GLU A 232 15.36 7.74 -8.34
CA GLU A 232 16.10 7.12 -9.45
C GLU A 232 15.51 7.35 -10.84
N MET A 233 16.37 7.19 -11.85
CA MET A 233 16.05 7.16 -13.28
C MET A 233 16.36 5.77 -13.85
N LEU A 234 15.33 4.93 -13.96
CA LEU A 234 15.42 3.56 -14.45
C LEU A 234 15.57 3.51 -15.98
N LYS A 235 16.09 2.38 -16.48
CA LYS A 235 16.08 2.06 -17.91
C LYS A 235 14.76 1.38 -18.26
N GLU A 236 14.15 1.74 -19.39
CA GLU A 236 12.91 1.09 -19.85
C GLU A 236 13.07 -0.42 -20.05
N SER A 237 14.26 -0.88 -20.47
CA SER A 237 14.60 -2.30 -20.64
C SER A 237 14.56 -3.12 -19.35
N ASP A 238 14.62 -2.46 -18.20
CA ASP A 238 14.67 -3.11 -16.89
C ASP A 238 13.25 -3.29 -16.30
N LEU A 239 12.22 -2.78 -16.99
CA LEU A 239 10.82 -2.81 -16.54
C LEU A 239 10.04 -3.92 -17.27
N PRO A 240 9.13 -4.64 -16.58
CA PRO A 240 8.77 -4.46 -15.17
C PRO A 240 9.80 -5.06 -14.19
N ARG A 241 10.05 -4.35 -13.09
CA ARG A 241 10.76 -4.90 -11.92
C ARG A 241 9.75 -5.55 -10.99
N LYS A 242 9.86 -6.87 -10.78
CA LYS A 242 8.94 -7.66 -9.95
C LYS A 242 9.65 -8.16 -8.68
N PHE A 243 9.09 -7.86 -7.52
CA PHE A 243 9.65 -8.23 -6.21
C PHE A 243 8.66 -9.03 -5.37
N VAL A 244 9.17 -10.04 -4.68
CA VAL A 244 8.48 -10.68 -3.57
C VAL A 244 9.23 -10.34 -2.29
N ALA A 245 8.54 -9.79 -1.31
CA ALA A 245 9.16 -9.24 -0.12
C ALA A 245 8.52 -9.74 1.17
N PHE A 246 9.34 -10.21 2.11
CA PHE A 246 8.92 -10.50 3.47
C PHE A 246 9.23 -9.33 4.40
N SER A 247 8.29 -8.98 5.29
CA SER A 247 8.59 -8.14 6.46
C SER A 247 7.60 -8.35 7.61
N PRO A 248 8.04 -8.15 8.86
CA PRO A 248 7.14 -7.78 9.95
C PRO A 248 6.40 -6.47 9.62
N CYS A 249 5.14 -6.39 9.98
CA CYS A 249 4.23 -5.30 9.66
C CYS A 249 3.60 -4.79 10.95
N PHE A 250 3.52 -3.46 11.08
CA PHE A 250 3.03 -2.80 12.29
C PHE A 250 1.91 -1.81 11.99
N ARG A 251 0.79 -1.91 12.73
CA ARG A 251 -0.35 -0.98 12.61
C ARG A 251 -0.90 -0.64 13.98
N ARG A 252 -1.19 0.64 14.21
CA ARG A 252 -1.80 1.09 15.48
C ARG A 252 -3.26 0.66 15.59
N GLU A 253 -3.92 0.33 14.49
CA GLU A 253 -5.32 -0.09 14.45
C GLU A 253 -6.23 0.93 15.17
N ALA A 254 -5.93 2.22 14.98
CA ALA A 254 -6.67 3.30 15.62
C ALA A 254 -8.09 3.36 15.05
N GLY A 255 -9.07 3.73 15.87
CA GLY A 255 -10.47 3.75 15.45
C GLY A 255 -11.14 2.38 15.26
N SER A 256 -10.44 1.25 15.47
CA SER A 256 -11.02 -0.11 15.41
C SER A 256 -11.80 -0.53 16.67
N TYR A 257 -12.22 0.42 17.52
CA TYR A 257 -12.87 0.15 18.80
C TYR A 257 -14.11 -0.74 18.63
N GLY A 258 -14.10 -1.90 19.28
CA GLY A 258 -15.22 -2.85 19.27
C GLY A 258 -15.26 -3.82 18.07
N LYS A 259 -14.45 -3.62 17.02
CA LYS A 259 -14.37 -4.54 15.86
C LYS A 259 -13.21 -5.53 16.01
N ASP A 260 -13.46 -6.81 15.69
CA ASP A 260 -12.49 -7.91 15.70
C ASP A 260 -11.56 -7.86 16.93
N THR A 261 -12.14 -7.72 18.14
CA THR A 261 -11.39 -7.46 19.38
C THR A 261 -10.77 -8.72 19.99
N ARG A 262 -11.12 -9.91 19.48
CA ARG A 262 -10.65 -11.21 19.95
C ARG A 262 -10.00 -11.99 18.82
N GLY A 263 -9.05 -12.85 19.17
CA GLY A 263 -8.39 -13.75 18.24
C GLY A 263 -7.28 -13.09 17.42
N ALA A 264 -6.93 -13.72 16.30
CA ALA A 264 -5.74 -13.40 15.50
C ALA A 264 -6.03 -12.56 14.24
N TYR A 265 -7.25 -12.03 14.10
CA TYR A 265 -7.68 -11.40 12.83
C TYR A 265 -7.14 -9.97 12.65
N ARG A 266 -7.05 -9.21 13.74
CA ARG A 266 -6.60 -7.81 13.76
C ARG A 266 -5.61 -7.58 14.89
N LEU A 267 -4.36 -7.29 14.53
CA LEU A 267 -3.21 -7.31 15.44
C LEU A 267 -2.32 -6.10 15.19
N HIS A 268 -1.55 -5.68 16.22
CA HIS A 268 -0.59 -4.58 16.04
C HIS A 268 0.65 -4.99 15.28
N GLN A 269 1.05 -6.26 15.39
CA GLN A 269 2.19 -6.84 14.70
C GLN A 269 1.77 -8.14 14.01
N PHE A 270 2.16 -8.28 12.75
CA PHE A 270 1.88 -9.45 11.93
C PHE A 270 2.92 -9.56 10.82
N ASN A 271 2.99 -10.68 10.13
CA ASN A 271 3.97 -10.94 9.09
C ASN A 271 3.29 -11.02 7.72
N LYS A 272 3.95 -10.50 6.68
CA LYS A 272 3.43 -10.56 5.31
C LYS A 272 4.50 -10.99 4.32
N VAL A 273 4.05 -11.67 3.27
CA VAL A 273 4.74 -11.74 1.99
C VAL A 273 3.98 -10.87 1.00
N GLU A 274 4.66 -9.87 0.43
CA GLU A 274 4.10 -8.87 -0.48
C GLU A 274 4.67 -9.07 -1.89
N GLN A 275 3.83 -8.93 -2.91
CA GLN A 275 4.23 -8.73 -4.30
C GLN A 275 4.28 -7.22 -4.55
N VAL A 276 5.37 -6.71 -5.14
CA VAL A 276 5.49 -5.30 -5.54
C VAL A 276 6.06 -5.23 -6.95
N VAL A 277 5.42 -4.44 -7.82
CA VAL A 277 5.86 -4.26 -9.20
C VAL A 277 6.00 -2.79 -9.53
N ILE A 278 7.13 -2.45 -10.15
CA ILE A 278 7.38 -1.15 -10.77
C ILE A 278 7.42 -1.39 -12.28
N ASN A 279 6.48 -0.77 -13.00
CA ASN A 279 6.29 -0.97 -14.44
C ASN A 279 6.47 0.34 -15.20
N ALA A 280 6.72 0.25 -16.51
CA ALA A 280 6.60 1.39 -17.40
C ALA A 280 5.16 1.94 -17.39
N ALA A 281 4.98 3.24 -17.65
CA ALA A 281 3.66 3.88 -17.67
C ALA A 281 2.84 3.50 -18.92
N ASP A 282 2.36 2.28 -18.91
CA ASP A 282 1.49 1.65 -19.91
C ASP A 282 0.31 1.05 -19.15
N THR A 283 -0.86 1.67 -19.25
CA THR A 283 -2.03 1.33 -18.44
C THR A 283 -2.52 -0.09 -18.74
N ASP A 284 -2.57 -0.49 -20.01
CA ASP A 284 -3.06 -1.81 -20.40
C ASP A 284 -2.13 -2.91 -19.87
N LYS A 285 -0.81 -2.72 -19.98
CA LYS A 285 0.15 -3.65 -19.38
C LYS A 285 0.10 -3.65 -17.86
N SER A 286 -0.08 -2.50 -17.23
CA SER A 286 -0.24 -2.41 -15.77
C SER A 286 -1.50 -3.14 -15.30
N LEU A 287 -2.62 -3.04 -16.01
CA LEU A 287 -3.84 -3.79 -15.70
C LEU A 287 -3.63 -5.30 -15.90
N ALA A 288 -2.91 -5.72 -16.94
CA ALA A 288 -2.55 -7.12 -17.12
C ALA A 288 -1.67 -7.65 -15.96
N ILE A 289 -0.71 -6.85 -15.48
CA ILE A 289 0.09 -7.19 -14.29
C ILE A 289 -0.80 -7.20 -13.04
N HIS A 290 -1.78 -6.30 -12.91
CA HIS A 290 -2.72 -6.29 -11.78
C HIS A 290 -3.49 -7.60 -11.69
N GLU A 291 -3.95 -8.15 -12.82
CA GLU A 291 -4.58 -9.48 -12.87
C GLU A 291 -3.57 -10.61 -12.60
N GLU A 292 -2.32 -10.51 -13.06
CA GLU A 292 -1.24 -11.46 -12.73
C GLU A 292 -0.99 -11.54 -11.21
N LEU A 293 -0.91 -10.39 -10.53
CA LEU A 293 -0.70 -10.32 -9.09
C LEU A 293 -1.85 -10.98 -8.33
N LEU A 294 -3.09 -10.77 -8.80
CA LEU A 294 -4.29 -11.37 -8.22
C LEU A 294 -4.23 -12.90 -8.33
N GLU A 295 -3.96 -13.39 -9.55
CA GLU A 295 -3.89 -14.83 -9.83
C GLU A 295 -2.79 -15.52 -9.01
N ASN A 296 -1.64 -14.88 -8.80
CA ASN A 296 -0.60 -15.41 -7.93
C ASN A 296 -1.07 -15.64 -6.49
N ALA A 297 -1.88 -14.74 -5.92
CA ALA A 297 -2.42 -14.90 -4.58
C ALA A 297 -3.55 -15.93 -4.53
N GLU A 298 -4.39 -15.98 -5.56
CA GLU A 298 -5.42 -17.00 -5.70
C GLU A 298 -4.81 -18.41 -5.83
N GLU A 299 -3.74 -18.59 -6.59
CA GLU A 299 -3.02 -19.87 -6.68
C GLU A 299 -2.58 -20.38 -5.31
N VAL A 300 -2.06 -19.51 -4.44
CA VAL A 300 -1.67 -19.89 -3.07
C VAL A 300 -2.87 -20.44 -2.30
N LEU A 301 -4.04 -19.80 -2.40
CA LEU A 301 -5.26 -20.30 -1.75
C LEU A 301 -5.76 -21.61 -2.36
N ARG A 302 -5.64 -21.78 -3.67
CA ARG A 302 -6.00 -23.03 -4.36
C ARG A 302 -5.09 -24.19 -3.97
N ASP A 303 -3.79 -23.94 -3.87
CA ASP A 303 -2.79 -24.90 -3.39
C ASP A 303 -3.07 -25.30 -1.94
N LEU A 304 -3.49 -24.34 -1.10
CA LEU A 304 -3.97 -24.55 0.27
C LEU A 304 -5.40 -25.10 0.34
N LYS A 305 -6.10 -25.30 -0.78
CA LYS A 305 -7.50 -25.76 -0.87
C LYS A 305 -8.45 -24.96 0.05
N LEU A 306 -8.23 -23.66 0.19
CA LEU A 306 -9.06 -22.77 1.01
C LEU A 306 -10.13 -22.08 0.15
N PRO A 307 -11.44 -22.19 0.48
CA PRO A 307 -12.48 -21.49 -0.25
C PRO A 307 -12.35 -19.97 -0.09
N TYR A 308 -12.52 -19.22 -1.17
CA TYR A 308 -12.38 -17.76 -1.16
C TYR A 308 -13.31 -17.07 -2.15
N ARG A 309 -13.41 -15.75 -2.01
CA ARG A 309 -14.07 -14.87 -2.98
C ARG A 309 -13.21 -13.66 -3.31
N VAL A 310 -13.41 -13.13 -4.51
CA VAL A 310 -12.72 -11.92 -4.99
C VAL A 310 -13.74 -10.79 -5.08
N LEU A 311 -13.42 -9.68 -4.43
CA LEU A 311 -14.20 -8.45 -4.43
C LEU A 311 -13.49 -7.36 -5.22
N LEU A 312 -14.22 -6.68 -6.11
CA LEU A 312 -13.83 -5.38 -6.63
C LEU A 312 -14.30 -4.31 -5.65
N MET A 313 -13.33 -3.59 -5.10
CA MET A 313 -13.59 -2.57 -4.08
C MET A 313 -14.24 -1.34 -4.71
N CYS A 314 -15.18 -0.75 -4.01
CA CYS A 314 -15.81 0.50 -4.41
C CYS A 314 -14.95 1.70 -4.05
N THR A 315 -15.24 2.86 -4.65
CA THR A 315 -14.45 4.07 -4.46
C THR A 315 -14.25 4.49 -3.01
N GLY A 316 -15.28 4.36 -2.17
CA GLY A 316 -15.25 4.77 -0.76
C GLY A 316 -14.48 3.83 0.17
N ASP A 317 -14.22 2.60 -0.28
CA ASP A 317 -13.50 1.55 0.46
C ASP A 317 -12.10 1.24 -0.16
N MET A 318 -11.66 2.12 -1.06
CA MET A 318 -10.31 2.11 -1.62
C MET A 318 -9.42 3.13 -0.92
N GLY A 319 -8.16 2.77 -0.77
CA GLY A 319 -7.11 3.70 -0.35
C GLY A 319 -6.95 4.85 -1.36
N GLU A 320 -6.56 6.01 -0.86
CA GLU A 320 -6.35 7.23 -1.63
C GLU A 320 -5.42 7.07 -2.83
N PRO A 321 -4.25 6.37 -2.75
CA PRO A 321 -3.35 6.24 -3.88
C PRO A 321 -3.86 5.32 -5.00
N GLN A 322 -4.91 4.52 -4.75
CA GLN A 322 -5.29 3.41 -5.62
C GLN A 322 -6.16 3.87 -6.80
N VAL A 323 -5.82 3.41 -8.00
CA VAL A 323 -6.64 3.52 -9.21
C VAL A 323 -7.67 2.38 -9.24
N LYS A 324 -7.25 1.16 -8.88
CA LYS A 324 -8.11 -0.03 -8.82
C LYS A 324 -7.63 -0.96 -7.71
N LYS A 325 -8.56 -1.61 -7.01
CA LYS A 325 -8.26 -2.54 -5.91
C LYS A 325 -9.17 -3.76 -5.96
N TYR A 326 -8.57 -4.94 -5.74
CA TYR A 326 -9.29 -6.16 -5.42
C TYR A 326 -8.93 -6.61 -4.01
N ASP A 327 -9.92 -7.09 -3.25
CA ASP A 327 -9.66 -7.88 -2.04
C ASP A 327 -10.00 -9.35 -2.29
N ILE A 328 -9.18 -10.23 -1.72
CA ILE A 328 -9.51 -11.65 -1.60
C ILE A 328 -9.91 -11.90 -0.16
N GLU A 329 -11.10 -12.43 0.02
CA GLU A 329 -11.58 -12.87 1.33
C GLU A 329 -11.66 -14.39 1.37
N THR A 330 -11.08 -15.00 2.41
CA THR A 330 -11.06 -16.45 2.61
C THR A 330 -12.13 -16.86 3.61
N TRP A 331 -12.77 -18.01 3.37
CA TRP A 331 -13.82 -18.54 4.25
C TRP A 331 -13.28 -18.88 5.64
N MET A 332 -13.97 -18.42 6.68
CA MET A 332 -13.64 -18.68 8.09
C MET A 332 -14.88 -19.28 8.78
N PRO A 333 -14.96 -20.61 8.94
CA PRO A 333 -16.09 -21.30 9.55
C PRO A 333 -16.55 -20.71 10.90
N GLY A 334 -15.62 -20.35 11.79
CA GLY A 334 -15.93 -19.74 13.09
C GLY A 334 -16.59 -18.37 13.00
N ARG A 335 -16.44 -17.68 11.85
CA ARG A 335 -17.16 -16.43 11.54
C ARG A 335 -18.44 -16.65 10.76
N SER A 336 -18.70 -17.87 10.29
CA SER A 336 -19.78 -18.18 9.34
C SER A 336 -19.77 -17.25 8.11
N GLY A 337 -18.57 -16.89 7.64
CA GLY A 337 -18.39 -15.87 6.61
C GLY A 337 -16.98 -15.81 6.06
N TYR A 338 -16.80 -14.96 5.04
CA TYR A 338 -15.49 -14.64 4.48
C TYR A 338 -14.81 -13.51 5.27
N GLY A 339 -13.47 -13.51 5.30
CA GLY A 339 -12.67 -12.41 5.83
C GLY A 339 -11.46 -12.11 4.96
N GLU A 340 -11.15 -10.83 4.76
CA GLU A 340 -10.03 -10.33 3.94
C GLU A 340 -8.70 -10.98 4.34
N THR A 341 -8.03 -11.63 3.39
CA THR A 341 -6.68 -12.21 3.57
C THR A 341 -5.65 -11.62 2.62
N MET A 342 -6.08 -11.07 1.48
CA MET A 342 -5.21 -10.39 0.53
C MET A 342 -5.87 -9.12 -0.03
N SER A 343 -5.02 -8.17 -0.44
CA SER A 343 -5.42 -6.91 -1.08
C SER A 343 -4.45 -6.60 -2.21
N ASN A 344 -4.97 -6.47 -3.43
CA ASN A 344 -4.24 -6.24 -4.67
C ASN A 344 -4.59 -4.87 -5.27
N SER A 345 -3.62 -3.98 -5.40
CA SER A 345 -3.81 -2.59 -5.81
C SER A 345 -2.96 -2.20 -7.01
N PHE A 346 -3.55 -1.37 -7.86
CA PHE A 346 -2.85 -0.61 -8.90
C PHE A 346 -2.93 0.88 -8.55
N MET A 347 -1.79 1.58 -8.55
CA MET A 347 -1.69 2.97 -8.09
C MET A 347 -1.42 3.96 -9.23
N GLY A 348 -1.36 3.51 -10.49
CA GLY A 348 -0.89 4.35 -11.60
C GLY A 348 0.49 4.91 -11.30
N ASP A 349 0.72 6.17 -11.67
CA ASP A 349 1.95 6.90 -11.37
C ASP A 349 1.94 7.62 -10.02
N PHE A 350 0.92 7.39 -9.18
CA PHE A 350 0.69 8.19 -7.97
C PHE A 350 1.86 8.10 -6.98
N GLN A 351 2.30 6.89 -6.63
CA GLN A 351 3.41 6.71 -5.70
C GLN A 351 4.74 7.08 -6.36
N ALA A 352 4.93 6.70 -7.63
CA ALA A 352 6.12 7.02 -8.41
C ALA A 352 6.38 8.53 -8.51
N ARG A 353 5.33 9.36 -8.62
CA ARG A 353 5.47 10.83 -8.59
C ARG A 353 5.98 11.34 -7.25
N ARG A 354 5.46 10.81 -6.13
CA ARG A 354 5.89 11.23 -4.79
C ARG A 354 7.31 10.75 -4.46
N LEU A 355 7.67 9.55 -4.92
CA LEU A 355 8.99 8.94 -4.75
C LEU A 355 9.98 9.31 -5.87
N LYS A 356 9.55 10.07 -6.87
CA LYS A 356 10.31 10.48 -8.06
C LYS A 356 10.94 9.33 -8.87
N ILE A 357 10.27 8.18 -8.91
CA ILE A 357 10.68 6.98 -9.65
C ILE A 357 10.36 7.19 -11.13
N ARG A 358 11.39 7.42 -11.94
CA ARG A 358 11.26 7.76 -13.36
C ARG A 358 11.94 6.73 -14.22
N TYR A 359 11.60 6.71 -15.50
CA TYR A 359 12.34 5.99 -16.52
C TYR A 359 12.43 6.83 -17.78
N ARG A 360 13.45 6.55 -18.60
CA ARG A 360 13.60 7.15 -19.92
C ARG A 360 13.10 6.18 -20.98
N THR A 361 12.12 6.61 -21.76
CA THR A 361 11.58 5.86 -22.91
C THR A 361 12.58 5.81 -24.06
N LYS A 362 12.38 4.89 -25.01
CA LYS A 362 13.21 4.76 -26.23
C LYS A 362 13.33 6.05 -27.06
N ASP A 363 12.31 6.91 -27.05
CA ASP A 363 12.30 8.21 -27.73
C ASP A 363 13.03 9.33 -26.94
N GLY A 364 13.57 9.01 -25.76
CA GLY A 364 14.29 9.95 -24.89
C GLY A 364 13.41 10.69 -23.88
N THR A 365 12.08 10.54 -23.95
CA THR A 365 11.12 11.16 -23.02
C THR A 365 11.27 10.59 -21.60
N VAL A 366 11.11 11.42 -20.58
CA VAL A 366 11.12 10.98 -19.17
C VAL A 366 9.69 10.82 -18.69
N ARG A 367 9.36 9.64 -18.16
CA ARG A 367 8.04 9.34 -17.59
C ARG A 367 8.17 8.80 -16.17
N TYR A 368 7.15 9.00 -15.35
CA TYR A 368 7.06 8.32 -14.05
C TYR A 368 6.62 6.86 -14.26
N CYS A 369 7.10 5.96 -13.42
CA CYS A 369 6.70 4.55 -13.47
C CYS A 369 5.25 4.38 -12.98
N HIS A 370 4.64 3.24 -13.31
CA HIS A 370 3.45 2.74 -12.62
C HIS A 370 3.85 1.82 -11.46
N THR A 371 3.09 1.84 -10.37
CA THR A 371 3.32 0.93 -9.22
C THR A 371 2.10 0.07 -8.92
N LEU A 372 2.35 -1.17 -8.54
CA LEU A 372 1.36 -2.17 -8.15
C LEU A 372 1.85 -2.94 -6.93
N ASN A 373 0.93 -3.38 -6.09
CA ASN A 373 1.24 -4.31 -5.01
C ASN A 373 0.10 -5.30 -4.76
N ASN A 374 0.44 -6.46 -4.22
CA ASN A 374 -0.53 -7.39 -3.69
C ASN A 374 0.01 -8.10 -2.45
N THR A 375 -0.84 -8.27 -1.45
CA THR A 375 -0.55 -9.23 -0.37
C THR A 375 -0.58 -10.64 -0.95
N ALA A 376 0.55 -11.34 -0.98
CA ALA A 376 0.56 -12.75 -1.38
C ALA A 376 -0.03 -13.63 -0.27
N VAL A 377 0.37 -13.37 0.97
CA VAL A 377 -0.20 -13.98 2.17
C VAL A 377 0.12 -13.13 3.41
N ALA A 378 -0.78 -13.13 4.41
CA ALA A 378 -0.57 -12.47 5.70
C ALA A 378 -0.82 -13.46 6.85
N SER A 379 0.16 -13.56 7.75
CA SER A 379 0.11 -14.37 8.98
C SER A 379 0.02 -13.43 10.19
N PRO A 380 -0.79 -13.75 11.21
CA PRO A 380 -1.44 -15.04 11.47
C PRO A 380 -2.85 -15.15 10.86
N ARG A 381 -3.32 -14.16 10.09
CA ARG A 381 -4.70 -14.18 9.58
C ARG A 381 -4.99 -15.40 8.70
N ILE A 382 -4.05 -15.81 7.84
CA ILE A 382 -4.20 -17.03 7.04
C ILE A 382 -4.30 -18.30 7.91
N LEU A 383 -3.68 -18.30 9.10
CA LEU A 383 -3.73 -19.44 10.02
C LEU A 383 -5.15 -19.63 10.56
N ILE A 384 -5.95 -18.57 10.70
CA ILE A 384 -7.37 -18.69 11.06
C ILE A 384 -8.09 -19.57 10.04
N ALA A 385 -7.93 -19.25 8.75
CA ALA A 385 -8.55 -20.01 7.68
C ALA A 385 -8.04 -21.46 7.65
N ILE A 386 -6.73 -21.69 7.83
CA ILE A 386 -6.18 -23.05 7.87
C ILE A 386 -6.75 -23.84 9.05
N LEU A 387 -6.65 -23.32 10.28
CA LEU A 387 -7.10 -24.02 11.48
C LEU A 387 -8.59 -24.36 11.41
N GLU A 388 -9.43 -23.40 11.01
CA GLU A 388 -10.88 -23.60 11.02
C GLU A 388 -11.37 -24.47 9.85
N ASN A 389 -10.79 -24.38 8.65
CA ASN A 389 -11.24 -25.19 7.50
C ASN A 389 -10.71 -26.64 7.55
N TYR A 390 -9.60 -26.89 8.25
CA TYR A 390 -8.98 -28.21 8.33
C TYR A 390 -9.24 -28.96 9.66
N GLN A 391 -10.07 -28.41 10.54
CA GLN A 391 -10.42 -29.06 11.81
C GLN A 391 -11.13 -30.40 11.59
N GLN A 392 -10.89 -31.33 12.51
CA GLN A 392 -11.49 -32.66 12.54
C GLN A 392 -12.40 -32.81 13.76
N LYS A 393 -13.24 -33.85 13.75
CA LYS A 393 -14.23 -34.12 14.81
C LYS A 393 -13.63 -34.28 16.20
N ASP A 394 -12.40 -34.79 16.29
CA ASP A 394 -11.67 -34.98 17.55
C ASP A 394 -10.94 -33.71 18.04
N GLY A 395 -11.05 -32.60 17.30
CA GLY A 395 -10.39 -31.33 17.62
C GLY A 395 -8.96 -31.22 17.09
N SER A 396 -8.43 -32.24 16.40
CA SER A 396 -7.18 -32.13 15.64
C SER A 396 -7.38 -31.29 14.37
N VAL A 397 -6.28 -30.82 13.78
CA VAL A 397 -6.28 -30.03 12.53
C VAL A 397 -5.38 -30.70 11.51
N ARG A 398 -5.90 -31.01 10.33
CA ARG A 398 -5.07 -31.48 9.21
C ARG A 398 -4.17 -30.36 8.69
N VAL A 399 -2.92 -30.69 8.38
CA VAL A 399 -2.00 -29.76 7.70
C VAL A 399 -2.32 -29.76 6.20
N PRO A 400 -2.45 -28.59 5.55
CA PRO A 400 -2.59 -28.54 4.10
C PRO A 400 -1.46 -29.30 3.42
N GLU A 401 -1.80 -30.11 2.41
CA GLU A 401 -0.86 -31.05 1.77
C GLU A 401 0.45 -30.40 1.31
N VAL A 402 0.35 -29.20 0.72
CA VAL A 402 1.51 -28.43 0.25
C VAL A 402 2.41 -27.91 1.37
N LEU A 403 1.92 -27.87 2.62
CA LEU A 403 2.65 -27.43 3.80
C LEU A 403 3.26 -28.59 4.61
N VAL A 404 2.82 -29.84 4.39
CA VAL A 404 3.34 -31.02 5.11
C VAL A 404 4.87 -31.14 5.05
N PRO A 405 5.55 -30.92 3.90
CA PRO A 405 7.03 -30.98 3.86
C PRO A 405 7.74 -29.96 4.75
N TYR A 406 7.07 -28.84 5.07
CA TYR A 406 7.63 -27.77 5.90
C TYR A 406 7.29 -27.95 7.38
N VAL A 407 6.09 -28.47 7.68
CA VAL A 407 5.63 -28.70 9.06
C VAL A 407 6.15 -30.02 9.63
N GLY A 408 6.42 -31.01 8.77
CA GLY A 408 6.96 -32.32 9.16
C GLY A 408 5.93 -33.31 9.69
N LYS A 409 4.64 -32.98 9.61
CA LYS A 409 3.50 -33.86 9.96
C LYS A 409 2.25 -33.50 9.15
N ASP A 410 1.33 -34.44 9.06
CA ASP A 410 0.06 -34.34 8.33
C ASP A 410 -1.12 -33.91 9.22
N VAL A 411 -1.03 -34.11 10.54
CA VAL A 411 -2.05 -33.73 11.52
C VAL A 411 -1.42 -33.03 12.73
N ILE A 412 -2.05 -31.94 13.17
CA ILE A 412 -1.78 -31.23 14.42
C ILE A 412 -2.75 -31.79 15.47
N SER A 413 -2.20 -32.51 16.45
CA SER A 413 -2.90 -33.03 17.61
C SER A 413 -2.07 -32.75 18.87
N ARG A 414 -2.71 -32.85 20.04
CA ARG A 414 -2.02 -32.67 21.33
C ARG A 414 -1.07 -33.80 21.67
#